data_AF-A0A1R4KEM8-F1
#
_entry.id   AF-A0A1R4KEM8-F1
#
_cell.length_a   1.000
_cell.length_b   1.000
_cell.length_c   1.000
_cell.angle_alpha   90.00
_cell.angle_beta   90.00
_cell.angle_gamma   90.00
#
_symmetry.space_group_name_H-M   'P 1'
#
loop_
_entity.id
_entity.type
_entity.pdbx_description
1 polymer ?
#
loop_
_entity_poly.entity_id
_entity_poly.type
_entity_poly.pdbx_seq_one_letter_code
_entity_poly.pdbx_strand_id
1 'polypeptide(L)' 'MTIKVDDVDAAYQETQRHGYEIVHPVTDEPWGIRRFFVRSPDGQVINVAQHGS' A
#
# COMPACT_ATOMS: atom_id res chain seq x y z
N MET A 1 -8.52 6.99 1.32
CA MET A 1 -9.16 6.14 0.29
C MET A 1 -8.49 4.77 0.33
N THR A 2 -9.22 3.67 0.09
CA THR A 2 -8.63 2.32 0.01
C THR A 2 -8.73 1.80 -1.42
N ILE A 3 -7.65 1.25 -1.92
CA ILE A 3 -7.59 0.54 -3.21
C ILE A 3 -7.23 -0.91 -2.92
N LYS A 4 -8.04 -1.83 -3.43
CA LYS A 4 -7.75 -3.27 -3.36
C LYS A 4 -6.89 -3.65 -4.56
N VAL A 5 -5.84 -4.43 -4.31
CA VAL A 5 -4.93 -4.93 -5.34
C VAL A 5 -4.79 -6.45 -5.24
N ASP A 6 -4.40 -7.07 -6.34
CA ASP A 6 -4.14 -8.52 -6.40
C ASP A 6 -2.77 -8.88 -5.83
N ASP A 7 -1.77 -8.00 -5.98
CA ASP A 7 -0.41 -8.16 -5.46
C ASP A 7 0.07 -6.84 -4.82
N VAL A 8 0.09 -6.82 -3.49
CA VAL A 8 0.48 -5.63 -2.73
C VAL A 8 1.99 -5.40 -2.74
N ASP A 9 2.79 -6.45 -2.88
CA ASP A 9 4.25 -6.36 -2.89
C ASP A 9 4.74 -5.76 -4.22
N ALA A 10 4.13 -6.17 -5.34
CA ALA A 10 4.39 -5.56 -6.64
C ALA A 10 4.02 -4.06 -6.63
N ALA A 11 2.85 -3.71 -6.09
CA ALA A 11 2.43 -2.32 -5.95
C ALA A 11 3.37 -1.52 -5.03
N TYR A 12 3.86 -2.14 -3.95
CA TYR A 12 4.82 -1.51 -3.03
C TYR A 12 6.16 -1.24 -3.69
N GLN A 13 6.71 -2.21 -4.43
CA GLN A 13 7.96 -2.03 -5.18
C GLN A 13 7.84 -0.93 -6.23
N GLU A 14 6.73 -0.88 -6.97
CA GLU A 14 6.50 0.17 -7.95
C GLU A 14 6.41 1.54 -7.28
N THR A 15 5.71 1.62 -6.15
CA THR A 15 5.63 2.85 -5.33
C THR A 15 7.02 3.34 -4.93
N GLN A 16 7.90 2.43 -4.49
CA GLN A 16 9.30 2.77 -4.16
C GLN A 16 10.09 3.25 -5.37
N ARG A 17 9.94 2.60 -6.53
CA ARG A 17 10.64 2.96 -7.78
C ARG A 17 10.27 4.36 -8.26
N HIS A 18 9.02 4.77 -8.07
CA HIS A 18 8.56 6.12 -8.39
C HIS A 18 8.89 7.17 -7.32
N GLY A 19 9.46 6.76 -6.17
CA GLY A 19 9.87 7.68 -5.11
C GLY A 19 8.70 8.32 -4.36
N TYR A 20 7.51 7.71 -4.38
CA TYR A 20 6.40 8.19 -3.57
C TYR A 20 6.67 8.01 -2.08
N GLU A 21 6.13 8.91 -1.26
CA GLU A 21 6.24 8.81 0.19
C GLU A 21 5.40 7.66 0.72
N ILE A 22 6.07 6.64 1.25
CA ILE A 22 5.44 5.55 1.99
C ILE A 22 5.25 6.02 3.43
N VAL A 23 3.99 6.25 3.80
CA VAL A 23 3.59 6.71 5.14
C VAL A 23 3.54 5.54 6.13
N HIS A 24 3.19 4.35 5.65
CA HIS A 24 3.20 3.12 6.42
C HIS A 24 3.81 2.01 5.55
N PRO A 25 4.89 1.34 6.00
CA PRO A 25 5.53 0.27 5.24
C PRO A 25 4.57 -0.90 5.00
N VAL A 26 4.87 -1.74 4.01
CA VAL A 26 4.10 -2.96 3.78
C VAL A 26 4.12 -3.83 5.03
N THR A 27 2.92 -4.17 5.52
CA THR A 27 2.71 -4.86 6.80
C THR A 27 1.62 -5.91 6.63
N ASP A 28 1.87 -7.10 7.19
CA ASP A 28 0.85 -8.11 7.42
C ASP A 28 0.10 -7.79 8.71
N GLU A 29 -1.18 -7.47 8.58
CA GLU A 29 -2.04 -7.15 9.72
C GLU A 29 -2.61 -8.43 10.34
N PRO A 30 -2.82 -8.46 11.67
CA PRO A 30 -3.25 -9.66 12.39
C PRO A 30 -4.65 -10.16 12.02
N TRP A 31 -5.45 -9.35 11.32
CA TRP A 31 -6.77 -9.72 10.79
C TRP A 31 -6.71 -10.19 9.31
N GLY A 32 -5.53 -10.54 8.81
CA GLY A 32 -5.38 -11.21 7.50
C GLY A 32 -5.37 -10.27 6.29
N ILE A 33 -5.01 -9.00 6.48
CA ILE A 33 -4.83 -8.04 5.38
C ILE A 33 -3.34 -7.69 5.27
N ARG A 34 -2.79 -7.73 4.06
CA ARG A 34 -1.47 -7.16 3.77
C ARG A 34 -1.64 -5.80 3.11
N ARG A 35 -1.00 -4.77 3.64
CA ARG A 35 -1.20 -3.39 3.15
C ARG A 35 -0.01 -2.48 3.36
N PHE A 36 0.04 -1.39 2.60
CA PHE A 36 0.90 -0.23 2.84
C PHE A 36 0.13 1.07 2.59
N PHE A 37 0.68 2.19 3.07
CA PHE A 37 0.04 3.50 2.90
C PHE A 37 1.00 4.40 2.16
N VAL A 38 0.49 5.08 1.13
CA VAL A 38 1.26 6.02 0.30
C VAL A 38 0.59 7.39 0.34
N ARG A 39 1.42 8.44 0.35
CA ARG A 39 0.95 9.82 0.15
C ARG A 39 1.06 10.18 -1.33
N SER A 40 -0.07 10.56 -1.93
CA SER A 40 -0.12 11.10 -3.28
C SER A 40 0.37 12.55 -3.32
N PRO A 41 0.72 13.10 -4.51
CA PRO A 41 1.23 14.47 -4.64
C PRO A 41 0.28 15.58 -4.15
N ASP A 42 -1.03 15.32 -4.17
CA ASP A 42 -2.07 16.22 -3.63
C ASP A 42 -2.26 16.07 -2.11
N GLY A 43 -1.44 15.24 -1.46
CA GLY A 43 -1.38 15.07 -0.01
C GLY A 43 -2.32 14.01 0.56
N GLN A 44 -3.09 13.31 -0.27
CA GLN A 44 -4.00 12.27 0.22
C GLN A 44 -3.23 11.01 0.65
N VAL A 45 -3.68 10.39 1.74
CA VAL A 45 -3.18 9.08 2.16
C VAL A 45 -4.07 7.98 1.59
N ILE A 46 -3.45 7.12 0.79
CA ILE A 46 -4.09 6.00 0.11
C ILE A 46 -3.63 4.71 0.77
N ASN A 47 -4.58 3.90 1.20
CA ASN A 47 -4.34 2.56 1.70
C ASN A 47 -4.41 1.58 0.54
N VAL A 48 -3.30 0.90 0.24
CA VAL A 48 -3.21 -0.13 -0.79
C VAL A 48 -3.20 -1.47 -0.09
N ALA A 49 -4.21 -2.30 -0.34
CA ALA A 49 -4.47 -3.49 0.46
C ALA A 49 -4.80 -4.72 -0.38
N GLN A 50 -4.35 -5.87 0.09
CA GLN A 50 -4.69 -7.20 -0.41
C GLN A 50 -5.23 -8.03 0.75
N HIS A 51 -6.26 -8.84 0.48
CA HIS A 51 -6.74 -9.83 1.45
C HIS A 51 -5.87 -11.08 1.32
N GLY A 52 -5.44 -11.64 2.45
CA GLY A 52 -4.92 -13.01 2.48
C GLY A 52 -6.00 -13.93 1.93
N SER A 53 -5.61 -14.81 1.01
CA SER A 53 -6.49 -15.87 0.51
C SER A 53 -6.79 -16.88 1.61
#